data_AF-A0A4R0WYC1-F1
#
_entry.id   AF-A0A4R0WYC1-F1
#
_cell.length_a   1.000
_cell.length_b   1.000
_cell.length_c   1.000
_cell.angle_alpha   90.00
_cell.angle_beta   90.00
_cell.angle_gamma   90.00
#
_symmetry.space_group_name_H-M   'P 1'
#
loop_
_entity.id
_entity.type
_entity.pdbx_description
1 polymer ?
#
loop_
_entity_poly.entity_id
_entity_poly.type
_entity_poly.pdbx_seq_one_letter_code
_entity_poly.pdbx_strand_id
1 'polypeptide(L)'
;MAKDISTKLIHDNYVPPAGYKAVPPAVFKGSTVLFPNAATVRERVKAFGSRDGYSYGLYGTPTTYTLEQRLCALEGARHCLLGPSGQAAIALVNLGLLSVGDELLLPSNVYGPALRHARTTLPPLGITQQCYDPMDPADLERKLTSR
;
A
#
# COMPACT_ATOMS: atom_id res chain seq x y z
N MET A 1 41.28 -6.95 -19.32
CA MET A 1 41.44 -7.96 -18.25
C MET A 1 40.20 -8.82 -18.20
N ALA A 2 40.36 -10.13 -17.98
CA ALA A 2 39.21 -10.99 -17.73
C ALA A 2 38.49 -10.49 -16.46
N LYS A 3 37.15 -10.39 -16.49
CA LYS A 3 36.35 -10.11 -15.28
C LYS A 3 36.71 -11.15 -14.22
N ASP A 4 36.85 -10.72 -12.97
CA ASP A 4 36.96 -11.63 -11.82
C ASP A 4 35.75 -12.57 -11.77
N ILE A 5 35.92 -13.76 -11.18
CA ILE A 5 34.84 -14.75 -11.10
C ILE A 5 33.62 -14.21 -10.35
N SER A 6 33.82 -13.40 -9.30
CA SER A 6 32.73 -12.77 -8.56
C SER A 6 31.92 -11.81 -9.45
N THR A 7 32.61 -11.01 -10.27
CA THR A 7 32.00 -10.11 -11.26
C THR A 7 31.25 -10.90 -12.33
N LYS A 8 31.76 -12.04 -12.79
CA LYS A 8 31.09 -12.87 -13.81
C LYS A 8 29.79 -13.48 -13.27
N LEU A 9 29.77 -13.94 -12.03
CA LEU A 9 28.58 -14.54 -11.42
C LEU A 9 27.43 -13.54 -11.24
N ILE A 10 27.73 -12.24 -11.13
CA ILE A 10 26.72 -11.17 -10.95
C ILE A 10 26.41 -10.45 -12.27
N HIS A 11 27.43 -10.22 -13.11
CA HIS A 11 27.36 -9.45 -14.35
C HIS A 11 27.74 -10.30 -15.57
N ASP A 12 27.11 -11.47 -15.66
CA ASP A 12 27.21 -12.33 -16.83
C ASP A 12 26.65 -11.64 -18.08
N ASN A 13 27.17 -11.99 -19.26
CA ASN A 13 26.74 -11.38 -20.51
C ASN A 13 25.49 -12.05 -21.11
N TYR A 14 25.05 -13.18 -20.55
CA TYR A 14 23.86 -13.88 -20.99
C TYR A 14 22.62 -13.02 -20.75
N VAL A 15 21.86 -12.83 -21.83
CA VAL A 15 20.55 -12.18 -21.79
C VAL A 15 19.53 -13.21 -22.30
N PRO A 16 18.51 -13.57 -21.50
CA PRO A 16 17.46 -14.46 -21.98
C PRO A 16 16.72 -13.82 -23.18
N PRO A 17 16.24 -14.62 -24.15
CA PRO A 17 15.46 -14.10 -25.27
C PRO A 17 14.24 -13.28 -24.80
N ALA A 18 13.98 -12.16 -25.50
CA ALA A 18 12.82 -11.33 -25.24
C ALA A 18 11.51 -12.02 -25.67
N GLY A 19 10.37 -11.52 -25.17
CA GLY A 19 9.03 -11.94 -25.64
C GLY A 19 8.45 -13.20 -24.98
N TYR A 20 9.07 -13.71 -23.92
CA TYR A 20 8.50 -14.83 -23.16
C TYR A 20 7.17 -14.46 -22.49
N LYS A 21 6.17 -15.35 -22.59
CA LYS A 21 4.88 -15.22 -21.92
C LYS A 21 4.46 -16.57 -21.33
N ALA A 22 3.93 -16.53 -20.10
CA ALA A 22 3.36 -17.69 -19.41
C ALA A 22 1.93 -17.37 -18.96
N VAL A 23 1.17 -18.41 -18.59
CA VAL A 23 -0.16 -18.26 -17.98
C VAL A 23 -0.09 -17.46 -16.67
N PRO A 24 0.77 -17.81 -15.68
CA PRO A 24 0.97 -16.96 -14.52
C PRO A 24 1.76 -15.70 -14.89
N PRO A 25 1.45 -14.53 -14.28
CA PRO A 25 2.28 -13.34 -14.43
C PRO A 25 3.66 -13.55 -13.80
N ALA A 26 4.67 -12.85 -14.31
CA ALA A 26 6.01 -12.88 -13.73
C ALA A 26 6.05 -12.23 -12.33
N VAL A 27 6.95 -12.73 -11.48
CA VAL A 27 7.20 -12.19 -10.14
C VAL A 27 8.42 -11.28 -10.20
N PHE A 28 8.18 -9.98 -10.10
CA PHE A 28 9.20 -8.93 -10.13
C PHE A 28 9.62 -8.60 -8.70
N LYS A 29 10.77 -9.14 -8.29
CA LYS A 29 11.41 -8.87 -7.01
C LYS A 29 12.51 -7.84 -7.21
N GLY A 30 12.42 -6.72 -6.51
CA GLY A 30 13.46 -5.70 -6.56
C GLY A 30 13.06 -4.47 -5.77
N SER A 31 14.04 -3.86 -5.11
CA SER A 31 13.91 -2.56 -4.48
C SER A 31 14.34 -1.46 -5.45
N THR A 32 15.59 -1.50 -5.90
CA THR A 32 16.15 -0.48 -6.79
C THR A 32 15.64 -0.63 -8.22
N VAL A 33 15.08 0.45 -8.78
CA VAL A 33 14.70 0.55 -10.19
C VAL A 33 15.84 1.23 -10.95
N LEU A 34 16.27 0.62 -12.05
CA LEU A 34 17.31 1.19 -12.91
C LEU A 34 16.69 2.17 -13.91
N PHE A 35 17.41 3.27 -14.15
CA PHE A 35 17.05 4.30 -15.11
C PHE A 35 18.16 4.44 -16.15
N PRO A 36 17.82 4.76 -17.42
CA PRO A 36 18.81 4.88 -18.49
C PRO A 36 19.76 6.07 -18.27
N ASN A 37 19.32 7.12 -17.57
CA ASN A 37 20.14 8.29 -17.26
C ASN A 37 19.54 9.12 -16.10
N ALA A 38 20.35 10.06 -15.58
CA ALA A 38 19.96 10.95 -14.49
C ALA A 38 18.82 11.92 -14.84
N ALA A 39 18.65 12.28 -16.12
CA ALA A 39 17.52 13.12 -16.54
C ALA A 39 16.19 12.40 -16.32
N THR A 40 16.14 11.10 -16.64
CA THR A 40 14.96 10.25 -16.41
C THR A 40 14.61 10.14 -14.93
N VAL A 41 15.63 10.04 -14.06
CA VAL A 41 15.42 10.06 -12.60
C VAL A 41 14.76 11.36 -12.16
N ARG A 42 15.25 12.51 -12.63
CA ARG A 42 14.67 13.82 -12.27
C ARG A 42 13.20 13.95 -12.67
N GLU A 43 12.85 13.50 -13.87
CA GLU A 43 11.45 13.50 -14.30
C GLU A 43 10.60 12.53 -13.47
N ARG A 44 11.15 11.34 -13.15
CA ARG A 44 10.44 10.37 -12.30
C ARG A 44 10.19 10.89 -10.88
N VAL A 45 11.14 11.66 -10.32
CA VAL A 45 10.96 12.31 -9.01
C VAL A 45 9.84 13.34 -9.03
N LYS A 46 9.68 14.11 -10.12
CA LYS A 46 8.55 15.06 -10.26
C LYS A 46 7.20 14.34 -10.31
N ALA A 47 7.15 13.15 -10.91
CA ALA A 47 5.96 12.31 -10.98
C ALA A 47 5.81 11.35 -9.77
N PHE A 48 6.44 11.66 -8.63
CA PHE A 48 6.35 10.82 -7.44
C PHE A 48 4.89 10.64 -7.00
N GLY A 49 4.50 9.40 -6.69
CA GLY A 49 3.11 9.04 -6.39
C GLY A 49 2.25 8.70 -7.61
N SER A 50 2.66 9.07 -8.83
CA SER A 50 1.97 8.62 -10.05
C SER A 50 2.19 7.13 -10.29
N ARG A 51 1.13 6.42 -10.72
CA ARG A 51 1.14 4.98 -11.01
C ARG A 51 1.46 4.66 -12.47
N ASP A 52 1.89 5.65 -13.25
CA ASP A 52 2.31 5.54 -14.66
C ASP A 52 3.76 5.03 -14.86
N GLY A 53 4.47 4.74 -13.77
CA GLY A 53 5.83 4.24 -13.81
C GLY A 53 6.35 3.78 -12.45
N TYR A 54 7.63 3.41 -12.42
CA TYR A 54 8.29 2.85 -11.24
C TYR A 54 9.41 3.78 -10.77
N SER A 55 9.46 4.02 -9.46
CA SER A 55 10.52 4.82 -8.82
C SER A 55 11.42 3.94 -7.95
N TYR A 56 10.79 3.14 -7.10
CA TYR A 56 11.43 2.25 -6.14
C TYR A 56 10.43 1.15 -5.80
N GLY A 57 10.90 -0.07 -5.58
CA GLY A 57 10.07 -1.27 -5.37
C GLY A 57 9.16 -1.19 -4.14
N LEU A 58 9.49 -0.33 -3.16
CA LEU A 58 8.60 0.00 -2.04
C LEU A 58 7.26 0.58 -2.53
N TYR A 59 7.29 1.42 -3.57
CA TYR A 59 6.10 2.06 -4.11
C TYR A 59 5.38 1.19 -5.13
N GLY A 60 6.05 0.15 -5.61
CA GLY A 60 5.45 -0.93 -6.38
C GLY A 60 6.39 -1.53 -7.41
N THR A 61 6.01 -2.74 -7.84
CA THR A 61 6.60 -3.47 -8.95
C THR A 61 5.48 -3.87 -9.91
N PRO A 62 5.78 -4.36 -11.13
CA PRO A 62 4.73 -4.87 -12.00
C PRO A 62 3.85 -5.93 -11.32
N THR A 63 4.42 -6.72 -10.41
CA THR A 63 3.66 -7.71 -9.63
C THR A 63 2.64 -7.06 -8.69
N THR A 64 3.05 -6.06 -7.90
CA THR A 64 2.12 -5.42 -6.95
C THR A 64 1.08 -4.56 -7.66
N TYR A 65 1.48 -3.81 -8.70
CA TYR A 65 0.53 -3.02 -9.50
C TYR A 65 -0.51 -3.90 -10.19
N THR A 66 -0.12 -5.08 -10.68
CA THR A 66 -1.08 -6.04 -11.26
C THR A 66 -2.12 -6.49 -10.23
N LEU A 67 -1.69 -6.77 -9.00
CA LEU A 67 -2.61 -7.15 -7.92
C LEU A 67 -3.54 -5.99 -7.55
N GLU A 68 -3.00 -4.79 -7.35
CA GLU A 68 -3.78 -3.59 -7.03
C GLU A 68 -4.86 -3.32 -8.09
N GLN A 69 -4.50 -3.36 -9.38
CA GLN A 69 -5.46 -3.11 -10.46
C GLN A 69 -6.55 -4.19 -10.55
N ARG A 70 -6.22 -5.45 -10.25
CA ARG A 70 -7.22 -6.52 -10.18
C ARG A 70 -8.18 -6.34 -9.01
N LEU A 71 -7.68 -5.93 -7.84
CA LEU A 71 -8.51 -5.59 -6.69
C LEU A 71 -9.41 -4.38 -7.00
N CYS A 72 -8.87 -3.33 -7.63
CA CYS A 72 -9.66 -2.20 -8.11
C CYS A 72 -10.82 -2.64 -9.03
N ALA A 73 -10.53 -3.50 -10.00
CA ALA A 73 -11.54 -4.00 -10.92
C ALA A 73 -12.64 -4.82 -10.24
N LEU A 74 -12.28 -5.60 -9.21
CA LEU A 74 -13.24 -6.40 -8.43
C LEU A 74 -14.13 -5.53 -7.54
N GLU A 75 -13.57 -4.52 -6.90
CA GLU A 75 -14.26 -3.65 -5.93
C GLU A 75 -14.92 -2.42 -6.58
N GLY A 76 -14.71 -2.20 -7.88
CA GLY A 76 -15.12 -0.97 -8.58
C GLY A 76 -14.35 0.28 -8.11
N ALA A 77 -13.17 0.10 -7.53
CA ALA A 77 -12.37 1.19 -6.96
C ALA A 77 -11.46 1.86 -8.00
N ARG A 78 -11.17 3.15 -7.80
CA ARG A 78 -10.21 3.90 -8.65
C ARG A 78 -8.75 3.59 -8.29
N HIS A 79 -8.47 3.36 -7.01
CA HIS A 79 -7.12 3.17 -6.48
C HIS A 79 -7.10 2.06 -5.43
N CYS A 80 -5.98 1.36 -5.34
CA CYS A 80 -5.71 0.33 -4.34
C CYS A 80 -4.28 0.47 -3.83
N LEU A 81 -4.09 0.27 -2.53
CA LEU A 81 -2.79 0.22 -1.86
C LEU A 81 -2.65 -1.13 -1.17
N LEU A 82 -1.50 -1.77 -1.32
CA LEU A 82 -1.21 -3.02 -0.63
C LEU A 82 -0.53 -2.76 0.72
N GLY A 83 -1.07 -3.35 1.78
CA GLY A 83 -0.43 -3.45 3.09
C GLY A 83 0.13 -4.85 3.34
N PRO A 84 1.08 -5.00 4.28
CA PRO A 84 1.66 -6.31 4.63
C PRO A 84 0.70 -7.23 5.39
N SER A 85 -0.44 -6.72 5.87
CA SER A 85 -1.50 -7.47 6.52
C SER A 85 -2.81 -6.67 6.55
N GLY A 86 -3.93 -7.33 6.87
CA GLY A 86 -5.22 -6.66 7.06
C GLY A 86 -5.19 -5.63 8.20
N GLN A 87 -4.52 -5.95 9.31
CA GLN A 87 -4.37 -4.99 10.43
C GLN A 87 -3.56 -3.76 10.02
N ALA A 88 -2.53 -3.93 9.20
CA ALA A 88 -1.74 -2.81 8.69
C ALA A 88 -2.57 -1.93 7.73
N ALA A 89 -3.45 -2.52 6.92
CA ALA A 89 -4.38 -1.77 6.08
C ALA A 89 -5.35 -0.91 6.91
N ILE A 90 -5.92 -1.46 7.98
CA ILE A 90 -6.79 -0.71 8.91
C ILE A 90 -6.03 0.45 9.55
N ALA A 91 -4.82 0.18 10.06
CA ALA A 91 -4.01 1.22 10.68
C ALA A 91 -3.60 2.32 9.69
N LEU A 92 -3.28 1.96 8.44
CA LEU A 92 -2.92 2.91 7.38
C LEU A 92 -4.09 3.86 7.06
N VAL A 93 -5.32 3.34 7.00
CA VAL A 93 -6.51 4.17 6.79
C VAL A 93 -6.73 5.12 7.96
N ASN A 94 -6.67 4.62 9.20
CA ASN A 94 -6.85 5.47 10.38
C ASN A 94 -5.79 6.58 10.45
N LEU A 95 -4.51 6.24 10.28
CA LEU A 95 -3.41 7.21 10.36
C LEU A 95 -3.32 8.14 9.14
N GLY A 96 -3.89 7.75 8.02
CA GLY A 96 -3.92 8.57 6.80
C GLY A 96 -5.09 9.56 6.75
N LEU A 97 -6.18 9.28 7.48
CA LEU A 97 -7.41 10.08 7.44
C LEU A 97 -7.70 10.84 8.73
N LEU A 98 -7.25 10.35 9.89
CA LEU A 98 -7.55 10.95 11.18
C LEU A 98 -6.41 11.86 11.67
N SER A 99 -6.78 12.94 12.34
CA SER A 99 -5.91 13.95 12.94
C SER A 99 -6.22 14.15 14.43
N VAL A 100 -5.38 14.93 15.11
CA VAL A 100 -5.59 15.28 16.53
C VAL A 100 -6.95 15.96 16.71
N GLY A 101 -7.76 15.46 17.64
CA GLY A 101 -9.11 15.97 17.91
C GLY A 101 -10.22 15.17 17.25
N ASP A 102 -9.90 14.37 16.22
CA ASP A 102 -10.88 13.54 15.52
C ASP A 102 -11.39 12.39 16.40
N GLU A 103 -12.57 11.89 16.04
CA GLU A 103 -13.21 10.76 16.70
C GLU A 103 -13.55 9.63 15.71
N LEU A 104 -13.16 8.40 16.05
CA LEU A 104 -13.45 7.20 15.27
C LEU A 104 -14.66 6.44 15.85
N LEU A 105 -15.73 6.32 15.07
CA LEU A 105 -16.89 5.49 15.39
C LEU A 105 -16.73 4.09 14.79
N LEU A 106 -16.84 3.05 15.63
CA LEU A 106 -16.71 1.65 15.23
C LEU A 106 -17.98 0.86 15.57
N PRO A 107 -18.43 -0.11 14.75
CA PRO A 107 -19.51 -0.99 15.17
C PRO A 107 -19.03 -1.87 16.33
N SER A 108 -19.91 -2.15 17.29
CA SER A 108 -19.59 -2.93 18.50
C SER A 108 -19.12 -4.36 18.22
N ASN A 109 -19.42 -4.90 17.03
CA ASN A 109 -18.99 -6.21 16.55
C ASN A 109 -17.73 -6.17 15.66
N VAL A 110 -17.02 -5.04 15.59
CA VAL A 110 -15.81 -4.89 14.78
C VAL A 110 -14.75 -5.93 15.16
N TYR A 111 -13.89 -6.29 14.19
CA TYR A 111 -12.73 -7.14 14.41
C TYR A 111 -11.90 -6.69 15.63
N GLY A 112 -11.72 -7.59 16.61
CA GLY A 112 -11.15 -7.25 17.92
C GLY A 112 -9.81 -6.50 17.89
N PRO A 113 -8.82 -6.90 17.06
CA PRO A 113 -7.58 -6.14 16.91
C PRO A 113 -7.74 -4.71 16.37
N ALA A 114 -8.77 -4.43 15.56
CA ALA A 114 -9.10 -3.08 15.13
C ALA A 114 -9.60 -2.23 16.31
N LEU A 115 -10.51 -2.79 17.13
CA LEU A 115 -10.97 -2.12 18.35
C LEU A 115 -9.83 -1.89 19.35
N ARG A 116 -8.94 -2.88 19.51
CA ARG A 116 -7.75 -2.74 20.36
C ARG A 116 -6.88 -1.60 19.86
N HIS A 117 -6.57 -1.56 18.57
CA HIS A 117 -5.79 -0.47 17.97
C HIS A 117 -6.44 0.91 18.22
N ALA A 118 -7.76 1.02 18.03
CA ALA A 118 -8.48 2.27 18.32
C ALA A 118 -8.44 2.68 19.79
N ARG A 119 -8.42 1.71 20.73
CA ARG A 119 -8.37 1.98 22.18
C ARG A 119 -6.96 2.22 22.72
N THR A 120 -5.93 1.68 22.08
CA THR A 120 -4.56 1.71 22.63
C THR A 120 -3.58 2.56 21.83
N THR A 121 -3.75 2.64 20.51
CA THR A 121 -2.78 3.30 19.62
C THR A 121 -3.22 4.71 19.25
N LEU A 122 -4.51 4.95 19.05
CA LEU A 122 -5.04 6.24 18.62
C LEU A 122 -5.12 7.31 19.75
N PRO A 123 -5.44 6.98 21.02
CA PRO A 123 -5.57 8.01 22.06
C PRO A 123 -4.29 8.81 22.35
N PRO A 124 -3.08 8.21 22.37
CA PRO A 124 -1.84 8.97 22.47
C PRO A 124 -1.60 9.95 21.31
N LEU A 125 -2.25 9.73 20.15
CA LEU A 125 -2.23 10.63 18.99
C LEU A 125 -3.33 11.69 19.06
N GLY A 126 -4.06 11.78 20.18
CA GLY A 126 -5.16 12.74 20.38
C GLY A 126 -6.44 12.39 19.62
N ILE A 127 -6.59 11.14 19.16
CA ILE A 127 -7.78 10.66 18.45
C ILE A 127 -8.62 9.81 19.41
N THR A 128 -9.90 10.16 19.58
CA THR A 128 -10.82 9.40 20.43
C THR A 128 -11.57 8.32 19.65
N GLN A 129 -12.22 7.40 20.35
CA GLN A 129 -13.08 6.40 19.73
C GLN A 129 -14.33 6.16 20.55
N GLN A 130 -15.39 5.74 19.88
CA GLN A 130 -16.59 5.22 20.50
C GLN A 130 -17.21 4.10 19.65
N CYS A 131 -18.00 3.23 20.27
CA CYS A 131 -18.67 2.15 19.56
C CYS A 131 -20.17 2.44 19.39
N TYR A 132 -20.74 2.08 18.25
CA TYR A 132 -22.19 2.10 18.00
C TYR A 132 -22.74 0.68 17.85
N ASP A 133 -24.05 0.52 18.09
CA ASP A 133 -24.75 -0.74 17.84
C ASP A 133 -25.05 -0.89 16.34
N PRO A 134 -24.43 -1.87 15.64
CA PRO A 134 -24.68 -2.07 14.21
C PRO A 134 -26.09 -2.59 13.92
N MET A 135 -26.85 -3.05 14.94
CA MET A 135 -28.23 -3.51 14.79
C MET A 135 -29.27 -2.40 15.01
N ASP A 136 -28.86 -1.22 15.48
CA ASP A 136 -29.69 -0.01 15.55
C ASP A 136 -29.12 1.06 14.60
N PRO A 137 -29.68 1.20 13.38
CA PRO A 137 -29.20 2.19 12.41
C PRO A 137 -29.19 3.64 12.91
N ALA A 138 -30.04 3.98 13.89
CA ALA A 138 -30.09 5.33 14.46
C ALA A 138 -29.01 5.56 15.54
N ASP A 139 -28.37 4.53 16.06
CA ASP A 139 -27.34 4.68 17.10
C ASP A 139 -26.08 5.37 16.59
N LEU A 140 -25.69 5.10 15.33
CA LEU A 140 -24.60 5.80 14.69
C LEU A 140 -24.89 7.31 14.60
N GLU A 141 -26.06 7.69 14.11
CA GLU A 141 -26.46 9.10 13.96
C GLU A 141 -26.48 9.83 15.30
N ARG A 142 -27.05 9.23 16.35
CA ARG A 142 -27.07 9.82 17.70
C ARG A 142 -25.69 10.03 18.30
N LYS A 143 -24.68 9.27 17.86
CA LYS A 143 -23.31 9.33 18.37
C LYS A 143 -22.40 10.24 17.56
N LEU A 144 -22.78 10.64 16.34
CA LEU A 144 -22.01 11.61 15.57
C LEU A 144 -21.90 12.93 16.34
N THR A 145 -20.68 13.45 16.42
CA THR A 145 -20.40 14.74 17.05
C THR A 145 -19.93 15.74 15.99
N SER A 146 -19.99 17.04 16.31
CA SER A 146 -19.52 18.10 15.40
C SER A 146 -18.00 18.28 15.41
N ARG A 147 -17.28 17.34 16.00
CA ARG A 147 -15.82 17.39 16.11
C ARG A 147 -15.18 17.13 14.75
#